data_AF-A0A927F3I6-F1
#
_entry.id   AF-A0A927F3I6-F1
#
_cell.length_a   1.000
_cell.length_b   1.000
_cell.length_c   1.000
_cell.angle_alpha   90.00
_cell.angle_beta   90.00
_cell.angle_gamma   90.00
#
_symmetry.space_group_name_H-M   'P 1'
#
loop_
_entity.id
_entity.type
_entity.pdbx_description
1 polymer ?
#
loop_
_entity_poly.entity_id
_entity_poly.type
_entity_poly.pdbx_seq_one_letter_code
_entity_poly.pdbx_strand_id
1 'polypeptide(L)'
;MPQWFPARRVPARYQWHVDGGVAYLGAHTHDLGRCRIKHSAVCPAVEHENLDDSIMLEIHAALGVAQQRLIRAGFVPAPAPRHESEVQSPDPPNAARPGGIRHILAYCGTLWITPGLIEDLQCIALASSTGERCLNSVFEIDEGHWAQVEIPEHGSRTVQIVLNNTGGLMWVWSLDEVGYTDSARWSRQRCTHHTTYDATPDAGPNELVRFHTVCHADLILAHRPTGYDHPAPQPAERPGGPARQECATDGCRNGTVIKDVAPDWRCYQCEARAKRRQNAQRKWQTAHPAEDH
;
A
#
# COMPACT_ATOMS: atom_id res chain seq x y z
N MET A 1 10.95 -20.97 -0.86
CA MET A 1 10.10 -19.75 -0.87
C MET A 1 8.85 -20.02 -1.68
N PRO A 2 7.68 -19.46 -1.33
CA PRO A 2 6.49 -19.55 -2.17
C PRO A 2 6.79 -18.90 -3.53
N GLN A 3 6.71 -19.70 -4.59
CA GLN A 3 7.00 -19.25 -5.94
C GLN A 3 5.81 -18.46 -6.50
N TRP A 4 6.11 -17.42 -7.29
CA TRP A 4 5.09 -16.63 -7.97
C TRP A 4 4.76 -17.27 -9.32
N PHE A 5 3.46 -17.39 -9.62
CA PHE A 5 2.92 -17.96 -10.85
C PHE A 5 2.17 -16.90 -11.65
N PRO A 6 2.16 -16.95 -12.99
CA PRO A 6 1.28 -16.11 -13.80
C PRO A 6 -0.19 -16.46 -13.52
N ALA A 7 -0.98 -15.51 -13.03
CA ALA A 7 -2.35 -15.75 -12.59
C ALA A 7 -3.26 -16.29 -13.69
N ARG A 8 -3.04 -15.87 -14.95
CA ARG A 8 -3.79 -16.37 -16.12
C ARG A 8 -3.70 -17.90 -16.34
N ARG A 9 -2.70 -18.57 -15.75
CA ARG A 9 -2.49 -20.03 -15.86
C ARG A 9 -3.03 -20.80 -14.64
N VAL A 10 -3.55 -20.10 -13.65
CA VAL A 10 -4.02 -20.68 -12.38
C VAL A 10 -5.51 -20.39 -12.26
N PRO A 11 -6.38 -21.38 -11.99
CA PRO A 11 -7.79 -21.11 -11.77
C PRO A 11 -7.99 -20.14 -10.60
N ALA A 12 -8.93 -19.18 -10.73
CA ALA A 12 -9.13 -18.09 -9.77
C ALA A 12 -9.26 -18.55 -8.30
N ARG A 13 -9.91 -19.70 -8.07
CA ARG A 13 -10.09 -20.29 -6.74
C ARG A 13 -8.78 -20.68 -6.02
N TYR A 14 -7.69 -20.88 -6.75
CA TYR A 14 -6.38 -21.25 -6.21
C TYR A 14 -5.41 -20.07 -6.15
N GLN A 15 -5.78 -18.93 -6.74
CA GLN A 15 -4.97 -17.73 -6.74
C GLN A 15 -5.08 -17.06 -5.38
N TRP A 16 -3.94 -16.74 -4.80
CA TRP A 16 -3.84 -15.82 -3.67
C TRP A 16 -2.56 -15.01 -3.78
N HIS A 17 -2.40 -13.97 -2.99
CA HIS A 17 -1.15 -13.22 -2.89
C HIS A 17 -0.91 -12.84 -1.43
N VAL A 18 0.30 -12.35 -1.13
CA VAL A 18 0.61 -11.81 0.20
C VAL A 18 0.91 -10.33 0.04
N ASP A 19 0.17 -9.50 0.75
CA ASP A 19 0.48 -8.08 0.94
C ASP A 19 0.53 -7.79 2.44
N GLY A 20 1.52 -7.02 2.88
CA GLY A 20 1.69 -6.68 4.30
C GLY A 20 1.77 -7.88 5.27
N GLY A 21 2.15 -9.07 4.80
CA GLY A 21 2.17 -10.30 5.60
C GLY A 21 0.84 -11.05 5.65
N VAL A 22 -0.22 -10.52 5.04
CA VAL A 22 -1.55 -11.14 5.00
C VAL A 22 -1.83 -11.77 3.64
N ALA A 23 -2.44 -12.96 3.66
CA ALA A 23 -2.85 -13.67 2.46
C ALA A 23 -4.22 -13.18 1.96
N TYR A 24 -4.29 -12.78 0.68
CA TYR A 24 -5.50 -12.32 0.00
C TYR A 24 -5.85 -13.23 -1.16
N LEU A 25 -7.15 -13.40 -1.44
CA LEU A 25 -7.60 -14.15 -2.61
C LEU A 25 -7.34 -13.38 -3.91
N GLY A 26 -7.05 -14.11 -4.99
CA GLY A 26 -6.77 -13.55 -6.31
C GLY A 26 -5.32 -13.14 -6.55
N ALA A 27 -5.06 -12.61 -7.74
CA ALA A 27 -3.76 -12.07 -8.12
C ALA A 27 -3.52 -10.68 -7.51
N HIS A 28 -2.27 -10.35 -7.20
CA HIS A 28 -1.93 -9.01 -6.75
C HIS A 28 -1.99 -8.04 -7.94
N THR A 29 -2.69 -6.92 -7.76
CA THR A 29 -2.90 -5.92 -8.82
C THR A 29 -1.61 -5.22 -9.24
N HIS A 30 -0.66 -5.04 -8.31
CA HIS A 30 0.64 -4.43 -8.61
C HIS A 30 1.69 -5.42 -9.15
N ASP A 31 1.50 -6.73 -8.99
CA ASP A 31 2.52 -7.73 -9.37
C ASP A 31 2.36 -8.26 -10.81
N LEU A 32 1.88 -7.40 -11.72
CA LEU A 32 1.76 -7.73 -13.15
C LEU A 32 0.93 -9.01 -13.41
N GLY A 33 -0.10 -9.25 -12.60
CA GLY A 33 -0.95 -10.44 -12.72
C GLY A 33 -0.27 -11.73 -12.30
N ARG A 34 0.53 -11.69 -11.22
CA ARG A 34 1.08 -12.88 -10.56
C ARG A 34 0.26 -13.26 -9.33
N CYS A 35 0.26 -14.54 -9.01
CA CYS A 35 -0.36 -15.11 -7.82
C CYS A 35 0.55 -16.16 -7.19
N ARG A 36 0.18 -16.61 -6.00
CA ARG A 36 0.70 -17.77 -5.30
C ARG A 36 -0.37 -18.87 -5.31
N ILE A 37 0.09 -20.09 -5.08
CA ILE A 37 -0.76 -21.29 -4.98
C ILE A 37 -0.44 -21.97 -3.65
N LYS A 38 -1.48 -22.41 -2.93
CA LYS A 38 -1.30 -23.06 -1.63
C LYS A 38 -0.64 -24.42 -1.89
N HIS A 39 0.39 -24.77 -1.13
CA HIS A 39 1.09 -26.06 -1.33
C HIS A 39 0.12 -27.24 -1.34
N SER A 40 -0.86 -27.26 -0.43
CA SER A 40 -1.87 -28.33 -0.36
C SER A 40 -2.76 -28.45 -1.60
N ALA A 41 -2.75 -27.47 -2.51
CA ALA A 41 -3.49 -27.53 -3.78
C ALA A 41 -2.61 -28.03 -4.94
N VAL A 42 -1.30 -28.15 -4.75
CA VAL A 42 -0.33 -28.60 -5.77
C VAL A 42 0.64 -29.65 -5.22
N CYS A 43 0.31 -30.25 -4.08
CA CYS A 43 1.14 -31.22 -3.42
C CYS A 43 0.97 -32.56 -4.14
N PRO A 44 2.02 -33.17 -4.70
CA PRO A 44 1.90 -34.47 -5.36
C PRO A 44 1.54 -35.59 -4.38
N ALA A 45 1.66 -35.37 -3.07
CA ALA A 45 1.25 -36.32 -2.04
C ALA A 45 -0.25 -36.24 -1.67
N VAL A 46 -1.02 -35.39 -2.35
CA VAL A 46 -2.47 -35.21 -2.15
C VAL A 46 -3.16 -35.38 -3.50
N GLU A 47 -4.28 -36.09 -3.55
CA GLU A 47 -5.11 -36.19 -4.75
C GLU A 47 -5.89 -34.88 -4.96
N HIS A 48 -5.89 -34.35 -6.18
CA HIS A 48 -6.57 -33.10 -6.54
C HIS A 48 -7.63 -33.38 -7.61
N GLU A 49 -8.91 -33.27 -7.26
CA GLU A 49 -10.01 -33.59 -8.19
C GLU A 49 -10.28 -32.51 -9.26
N ASN A 50 -9.54 -31.39 -9.24
CA ASN A 50 -10.02 -30.12 -9.78
C ASN A 50 -8.94 -29.28 -10.49
N LEU A 51 -7.76 -29.83 -10.76
CA LEU A 51 -6.70 -29.14 -11.49
C LEU A 51 -6.34 -29.94 -12.74
N ASP A 52 -6.14 -29.25 -13.85
CA ASP A 52 -5.74 -29.87 -15.12
C ASP A 52 -4.41 -30.61 -14.95
N ASP A 53 -4.39 -31.91 -15.28
CA ASP A 53 -3.23 -32.79 -15.11
C ASP A 53 -1.97 -32.25 -15.82
N SER A 54 -2.14 -31.57 -16.95
CA SER A 54 -1.01 -31.00 -17.70
C SER A 54 -0.35 -29.83 -16.96
N ILE A 55 -1.16 -28.96 -16.35
CA ILE A 55 -0.69 -27.84 -15.54
C ILE A 55 -0.04 -28.36 -14.25
N MET A 56 -0.65 -29.39 -13.64
CA MET A 56 -0.11 -30.02 -12.43
C MET A 56 1.24 -30.69 -12.69
N LEU A 57 1.41 -31.35 -13.83
CA LEU A 57 2.68 -31.98 -14.19
C LEU A 57 3.81 -30.95 -14.33
N GLU A 58 3.56 -29.81 -14.98
CA GLU A 58 4.54 -28.72 -15.09
C GLU A 58 4.91 -28.15 -13.71
N ILE A 59 3.90 -27.90 -12.86
CA ILE A 59 4.11 -27.38 -11.50
C ILE A 59 4.89 -28.39 -10.64
N HIS A 60 4.51 -29.67 -10.66
CA HIS A 60 5.19 -30.73 -9.93
C HIS A 60 6.64 -30.91 -10.39
N ALA A 61 6.90 -30.85 -11.71
CA ALA A 61 8.26 -30.92 -12.23
C ALA A 61 9.12 -29.73 -11.75
N ALA A 62 8.58 -28.51 -11.81
CA ALA A 62 9.28 -27.32 -11.34
C ALA A 62 9.56 -27.36 -9.82
N LEU A 63 8.55 -27.74 -9.02
CA LEU A 63 8.69 -27.92 -7.56
C LEU A 63 9.69 -29.02 -7.22
N GLY A 64 9.65 -30.15 -7.92
CA GLY A 64 10.56 -31.28 -7.72
C GLY A 64 12.02 -30.88 -7.97
N VAL A 65 12.30 -30.15 -9.06
CA VAL A 65 13.65 -29.63 -9.33
C VAL A 65 14.10 -28.66 -8.23
N ALA A 66 13.24 -27.73 -7.83
CA ALA A 66 13.56 -26.76 -6.78
C ALA A 66 13.81 -27.43 -5.43
N GLN A 67 12.98 -28.39 -5.05
CA GLN A 67 13.12 -29.15 -3.80
C GLN A 67 14.38 -30.01 -3.80
N GLN A 68 14.71 -30.67 -4.91
CA GLN A 68 15.95 -31.45 -5.01
C GLN A 68 17.19 -30.56 -4.86
N ARG A 69 17.17 -29.35 -5.41
CA ARG A 69 18.25 -28.36 -5.20
C ARG A 69 18.37 -27.96 -3.73
N LEU A 70 17.25 -27.71 -3.07
CA LEU A 70 17.23 -27.38 -1.63
C LEU A 70 17.77 -28.54 -0.79
N ILE A 71 17.33 -29.78 -1.03
CA ILE A 71 17.82 -30.97 -0.32
C ILE A 71 19.33 -31.13 -0.51
N ARG A 72 19.83 -30.99 -1.74
CA ARG A 72 21.28 -31.04 -2.03
C ARG A 72 22.06 -29.94 -1.32
N ALA A 73 21.44 -28.79 -1.07
CA ALA A 73 22.03 -27.69 -0.31
C ALA A 73 21.90 -27.89 1.22
N GLY A 74 21.42 -29.04 1.70
CA GLY A 74 21.25 -29.33 3.12
C GLY A 74 20.04 -28.66 3.75
N PHE A 75 19.02 -28.30 2.94
CA PHE A 75 17.79 -27.71 3.47
C PHE A 75 17.07 -28.70 4.40
N VAL A 76 16.86 -28.26 5.65
CA VAL A 76 16.00 -28.92 6.62
C VAL A 76 14.73 -28.08 6.74
N PRO A 77 13.53 -28.63 6.44
CA PRO A 77 12.28 -27.90 6.61
C PRO A 77 12.15 -27.40 8.05
N ALA A 78 11.82 -26.12 8.21
CA ALA A 78 11.43 -25.62 9.52
C ALA A 78 10.18 -26.38 10.00
N PRO A 79 10.10 -26.72 11.30
CA PRO A 79 8.89 -27.31 11.84
C PRO A 79 7.69 -26.40 11.54
N ALA A 80 6.57 -27.01 11.19
CA ALA A 80 5.34 -26.25 10.99
C ALA A 80 5.02 -25.51 12.30
N PRO A 81 4.70 -24.21 12.23
CA PRO A 81 4.32 -23.47 13.43
C PRO A 81 3.09 -24.12 14.06
N ARG A 82 3.11 -24.32 15.38
CA ARG A 82 2.01 -24.97 16.10
C ARG A 82 0.91 -23.99 16.46
N HIS A 83 1.28 -22.71 16.60
CA HIS A 83 0.39 -21.63 16.99
C HIS A 83 0.56 -20.43 16.06
N GLU A 84 -0.53 -19.68 15.86
CA GLU A 84 -0.52 -18.46 15.05
C GLU A 84 0.46 -17.41 15.59
N SER A 85 0.65 -17.37 16.92
CA SER A 85 1.64 -16.53 17.59
C SER A 85 3.09 -16.82 17.20
N GLU A 86 3.40 -18.01 16.65
CA GLU A 86 4.74 -18.35 16.17
C GLU A 86 5.04 -17.75 14.79
N VAL A 87 4.00 -17.29 14.09
CA VAL A 87 4.09 -16.75 12.72
C VAL A 87 3.72 -15.26 12.66
N GLN A 88 3.11 -14.72 13.71
CA GLN A 88 2.85 -13.29 13.84
C GLN A 88 4.17 -12.52 13.93
N SER A 89 4.28 -11.42 13.21
CA SER A 89 5.44 -10.52 13.37
C SER A 89 5.40 -9.94 14.78
N PRO A 90 6.44 -10.15 15.60
CA PRO A 90 6.44 -9.67 16.96
C PRO A 90 6.45 -8.14 16.96
N ASP A 91 5.67 -7.56 17.87
CA ASP A 91 5.74 -6.14 18.17
C ASP A 91 7.15 -5.75 18.65
N PRO A 92 7.59 -4.50 18.41
CA PRO A 92 8.87 -4.03 18.89
C PRO A 92 8.93 -4.11 20.44
N PRO A 93 10.10 -4.32 21.04
CA PRO A 93 10.22 -4.55 22.49
C PRO A 93 9.63 -3.45 23.37
N ASN A 94 9.54 -2.23 22.85
CA ASN A 94 9.01 -1.06 23.54
C ASN A 94 7.56 -0.73 23.15
N ALA A 95 6.90 -1.59 22.37
CA ALA A 95 5.48 -1.43 22.11
C ALA A 95 4.69 -1.37 23.43
N ALA A 96 3.68 -0.50 23.45
CA ALA A 96 2.70 -0.46 24.51
C ALA A 96 2.13 -1.86 24.71
N ARG A 97 1.89 -2.22 25.97
CA ARG A 97 1.31 -3.53 26.32
C ARG A 97 0.03 -3.77 25.52
N PRO A 98 -0.35 -5.01 25.21
CA PRO A 98 -1.61 -5.31 24.54
C PRO A 98 -2.79 -4.57 25.21
N GLY A 99 -3.55 -3.82 24.42
CA GLY A 99 -4.64 -2.94 24.90
C GLY A 99 -4.20 -1.52 25.30
N GLY A 100 -2.92 -1.20 25.22
CA GLY A 100 -2.39 0.17 25.34
C GLY A 100 -2.62 0.98 24.07
N ILE A 101 -2.56 2.31 24.20
CA ILE A 101 -2.78 3.23 23.07
C ILE A 101 -1.49 3.29 22.24
N ARG A 102 -1.62 3.04 20.93
CA ARG A 102 -0.56 3.23 19.93
C ARG A 102 -1.09 4.14 18.84
N HIS A 103 -0.30 5.14 18.45
CA HIS A 103 -0.67 6.08 17.41
C HIS A 103 -0.25 5.59 16.02
N ILE A 104 -0.93 6.11 15.01
CA ILE A 104 -0.61 5.84 13.61
C ILE A 104 -0.09 7.13 12.98
N LEU A 105 1.09 7.03 12.38
CA LEU A 105 1.78 8.05 11.62
C LEU A 105 1.51 7.86 10.13
N ALA A 106 1.09 8.92 9.44
CA ALA A 106 0.95 8.96 7.99
C ALA A 106 2.07 9.79 7.37
N TYR A 107 2.79 9.19 6.43
CA TYR A 107 3.81 9.88 5.65
C TYR A 107 4.04 9.20 4.30
N CYS A 108 4.16 10.00 3.23
CA CYS A 108 4.47 9.52 1.87
C CYS A 108 3.47 8.43 1.41
N GLY A 109 2.19 8.58 1.77
CA GLY A 109 1.15 7.61 1.46
C GLY A 109 1.30 6.26 2.17
N THR A 110 2.18 6.14 3.15
CA THR A 110 2.36 4.95 3.98
C THR A 110 1.96 5.24 5.41
N LEU A 111 1.35 4.24 6.04
CA LEU A 111 0.88 4.30 7.41
C LEU A 111 1.80 3.44 8.29
N TRP A 112 2.23 4.01 9.41
CA TRP A 112 3.18 3.42 10.35
C TRP A 112 2.60 3.46 11.75
N ILE A 113 2.79 2.41 12.52
CA ILE A 113 2.35 2.28 13.90
C ILE A 113 3.54 2.62 14.79
N THR A 114 3.33 3.54 15.72
CA THR A 114 4.32 3.86 16.75
C THR A 114 4.30 2.83 17.89
N PRO A 115 5.40 2.68 18.65
CA PRO A 115 5.42 1.80 19.81
C PRO A 115 4.42 2.24 20.89
N GLY A 116 4.15 3.54 21.06
CA GLY A 116 3.15 4.06 21.99
C GLY A 116 2.47 5.31 21.44
N LEU A 117 2.31 6.33 22.26
CA LEU A 117 1.87 7.65 21.81
C LEU A 117 2.93 8.28 20.88
N ILE A 118 2.55 9.32 20.15
CA ILE A 118 3.44 9.93 19.14
C ILE A 118 4.57 10.71 19.83
N GLU A 119 4.25 11.38 20.94
CA GLU A 119 5.14 12.12 21.83
C GLU A 119 6.16 11.23 22.54
N ASP A 120 5.81 9.96 22.76
CA ASP A 120 6.66 8.96 23.41
C ASP A 120 7.65 8.30 22.43
N LEU A 121 7.57 8.63 21.14
CA LEU A 121 8.46 8.07 20.13
C LEU A 121 9.90 8.56 20.34
N GLN A 122 10.76 7.72 20.89
CA GLN A 122 12.14 8.07 21.19
C GLN A 122 13.08 7.90 19.99
N CYS A 123 14.07 8.79 19.90
CA CYS A 123 15.15 8.69 18.92
C CYS A 123 15.91 7.37 19.05
N ILE A 124 16.26 6.73 17.92
CA ILE A 124 17.08 5.51 17.91
C ILE A 124 18.57 5.77 17.73
N ALA A 125 19.00 7.04 17.58
CA ALA A 125 20.41 7.38 17.47
C ALA A 125 21.21 6.98 18.72
N LEU A 126 22.47 6.59 18.52
CA LEU A 126 23.44 6.45 19.60
C LEU A 126 23.90 7.83 20.06
N ALA A 127 23.63 8.21 21.31
CA ALA A 127 24.08 9.48 21.86
C ALA A 127 25.61 9.45 22.06
N SER A 128 26.33 10.36 21.41
CA SER A 128 27.81 10.38 21.46
C SER A 128 28.38 10.61 22.86
N SER A 129 27.61 11.22 23.76
CA SER A 129 28.05 11.53 25.13
C SER A 129 27.94 10.33 26.09
N THR A 130 26.94 9.46 25.92
CA THR A 130 26.69 8.34 26.83
C THR A 130 27.01 6.98 26.21
N GLY A 131 27.04 6.88 24.88
CA GLY A 131 27.12 5.59 24.19
C GLY A 131 25.83 4.77 24.34
N GLU A 132 24.74 5.40 24.77
CA GLU A 132 23.43 4.78 24.93
C GLU A 132 22.43 5.35 23.91
N ARG A 133 21.23 4.79 23.86
CA ARG A 133 20.14 5.33 23.04
C ARG A 133 19.83 6.77 23.43
N CYS A 134 19.67 7.63 22.43
CA CYS A 134 19.23 9.00 22.62
C CYS A 134 17.83 9.04 23.28
N LEU A 135 17.72 9.79 24.38
CA LEU A 135 16.47 9.93 25.15
C LEU A 135 15.54 11.01 24.59
N ASN A 136 15.97 11.78 23.60
CA ASN A 136 15.15 12.84 23.01
C ASN A 136 14.00 12.24 22.19
N SER A 137 12.84 12.88 22.25
CA SER A 137 11.70 12.51 21.42
C SER A 137 11.97 12.84 19.95
N VAL A 138 11.36 12.06 19.06
CA VAL A 138 11.28 12.33 17.62
C VAL A 138 10.23 13.40 17.35
N PHE A 139 9.18 13.45 18.18
CA PHE A 139 8.06 14.35 18.07
C PHE A 139 8.45 15.78 18.42
N GLU A 140 8.18 16.69 17.50
CA GLU A 140 8.03 18.13 17.79
C GLU A 140 6.61 18.56 17.41
N ILE A 141 6.11 19.50 18.18
CA ILE A 141 4.68 19.86 18.18
C ILE A 141 4.22 20.55 16.90
N ASP A 142 5.15 21.17 16.17
CA ASP A 142 4.96 21.88 14.92
C ASP A 142 5.20 20.98 13.69
N GLU A 143 5.59 19.72 13.88
CA GLU A 143 5.94 18.78 12.81
C GLU A 143 4.82 17.78 12.52
N GLY A 144 3.67 18.32 12.14
CA GLY A 144 2.53 17.55 11.68
C GLY A 144 1.22 17.99 12.32
N HIS A 145 0.17 17.22 12.07
CA HIS A 145 -1.14 17.47 12.65
C HIS A 145 -1.98 16.19 12.64
N TRP A 146 -2.99 16.13 13.51
CA TRP A 146 -3.99 15.08 13.44
C TRP A 146 -4.90 15.27 12.24
N ALA A 147 -4.94 14.28 11.35
CA ALA A 147 -5.77 14.27 10.15
C ALA A 147 -6.66 13.03 10.12
N GLN A 148 -7.83 13.15 9.49
CA GLN A 148 -8.61 11.99 9.08
C GLN A 148 -8.14 11.50 7.72
N VAL A 149 -7.84 10.21 7.63
CA VAL A 149 -7.47 9.54 6.38
C VAL A 149 -8.37 8.35 6.13
N GLU A 150 -8.51 7.99 4.85
CA GLU A 150 -9.19 6.76 4.46
C GLU A 150 -8.39 5.55 4.93
N ILE A 151 -9.09 4.57 5.50
CA ILE A 151 -8.48 3.30 5.89
C ILE A 151 -8.20 2.51 4.60
N PRO A 152 -6.97 2.01 4.37
CA PRO A 152 -6.64 1.24 3.18
C PRO A 152 -7.57 0.04 3.01
N GLU A 153 -8.29 0.03 1.88
CA GLU A 153 -9.16 -1.08 1.52
C GLU A 153 -8.31 -2.20 0.91
N HIS A 154 -8.25 -3.31 1.63
CA HIS A 154 -7.76 -4.56 1.07
C HIS A 154 -8.95 -5.50 0.99
N GLY A 155 -9.45 -5.80 -0.22
CA GLY A 155 -10.75 -6.41 -0.56
C GLY A 155 -11.12 -7.73 0.15
N SER A 156 -11.23 -7.70 1.47
CA SER A 156 -11.52 -8.80 2.38
C SER A 156 -12.76 -8.45 3.19
N ARG A 157 -13.60 -9.45 3.47
CA ARG A 157 -14.79 -9.29 4.31
C ARG A 157 -14.47 -8.73 5.70
N THR A 158 -13.30 -9.09 6.25
CA THR A 158 -12.84 -8.57 7.55
C THR A 158 -12.60 -7.07 7.48
N VAL A 159 -11.99 -6.59 6.39
CA VAL A 159 -11.80 -5.15 6.16
C VAL A 159 -13.15 -4.44 6.05
N GLN A 160 -14.11 -5.02 5.34
CA GLN A 160 -15.44 -4.40 5.22
C GLN A 160 -16.13 -4.19 6.58
N ILE A 161 -15.96 -5.12 7.53
CA ILE A 161 -16.49 -4.96 8.89
C ILE A 161 -15.83 -3.77 9.59
N VAL A 162 -14.49 -3.67 9.50
CA VAL A 162 -13.72 -2.56 10.06
C VAL A 162 -14.16 -1.22 9.47
N LEU A 163 -14.27 -1.14 8.13
CA LEU A 163 -14.71 0.06 7.42
C LEU A 163 -16.13 0.46 7.83
N ASN A 164 -17.06 -0.49 7.93
CA ASN A 164 -18.43 -0.21 8.33
C ASN A 164 -18.53 0.34 9.76
N ASN A 165 -17.70 -0.16 10.68
CA ASN A 165 -17.70 0.29 12.08
C ASN A 165 -17.10 1.68 12.27
N THR A 166 -16.16 2.06 11.40
CA THR A 166 -15.37 3.31 11.50
C THR A 166 -15.82 4.39 10.53
N GLY A 167 -16.77 4.08 9.63
CA GLY A 167 -17.13 4.96 8.52
C GLY A 167 -16.06 5.05 7.44
N GLY A 168 -15.11 4.10 7.42
CA GLY A 168 -14.00 4.04 6.47
C GLY A 168 -12.88 5.05 6.74
N LEU A 169 -12.92 5.77 7.86
CA LEU A 169 -11.97 6.82 8.22
C LEU A 169 -11.26 6.48 9.53
N MET A 170 -10.03 6.96 9.66
CA MET A 170 -9.28 6.89 10.91
C MET A 170 -8.45 8.15 11.13
N TRP A 171 -8.17 8.44 12.40
CA TRP A 171 -7.30 9.55 12.80
C TRP A 171 -5.84 9.09 12.84
N VAL A 172 -4.97 9.89 12.22
CA VAL A 172 -3.53 9.67 12.14
C VAL A 172 -2.77 10.96 12.38
N TRP A 173 -1.54 10.87 12.88
CA TRP A 173 -0.61 11.99 12.86
C TRP A 173 -0.04 12.10 11.45
N SER A 174 -0.39 13.15 10.70
CA SER A 174 0.05 13.36 9.33
C SER A 174 1.31 14.22 9.27
N LEU A 175 2.30 13.73 8.52
CA LEU A 175 3.50 14.49 8.13
C LEU A 175 3.44 14.99 6.68
N ASP A 176 2.28 14.91 6.02
CA ASP A 176 2.17 15.21 4.58
C ASP A 176 2.41 16.70 4.24
N GLU A 177 2.27 17.59 5.23
CA GLU A 177 2.56 19.03 5.09
C GLU A 177 3.98 19.41 5.55
N VAL A 178 4.73 18.45 6.09
CA VAL A 178 6.07 18.69 6.62
C VAL A 178 7.10 18.56 5.49
N GLY A 179 8.18 19.34 5.56
CA GLY A 179 9.27 19.28 4.60
C GLY A 179 9.89 17.89 4.51
N TYR A 180 10.36 17.52 3.31
CA TYR A 180 10.97 16.21 3.05
C TYR A 180 12.08 15.82 4.05
N THR A 181 12.87 16.79 4.49
CA THR A 181 13.97 16.57 5.45
C THR A 181 13.47 16.03 6.78
N ASP A 182 12.39 16.59 7.29
CA ASP A 182 11.82 16.23 8.59
C ASP A 182 11.06 14.92 8.45
N SER A 183 10.30 14.73 7.37
CA SER A 183 9.63 13.46 7.15
C SER A 183 10.63 12.30 6.95
N ALA A 184 11.76 12.54 6.30
CA ALA A 184 12.86 11.56 6.21
C ALA A 184 13.49 11.29 7.60
N ARG A 185 13.62 12.31 8.45
CA ARG A 185 14.11 12.18 9.83
C ARG A 185 13.15 11.31 10.67
N TRP A 186 11.86 11.57 10.56
CA TRP A 186 10.79 10.78 11.17
C TRP A 186 10.82 9.32 10.70
N SER A 187 11.00 9.07 9.40
CA SER A 187 11.10 7.70 8.86
C SER A 187 12.30 6.92 9.40
N ARG A 188 13.36 7.63 9.81
CA ARG A 188 14.55 7.06 10.47
C ARG A 188 14.46 7.07 11.99
N GLN A 189 13.32 7.52 12.55
CA GLN A 189 13.08 7.64 13.99
C GLN A 189 14.19 8.44 14.69
N ARG A 190 14.54 9.61 14.15
CA ARG A 190 15.58 10.47 14.73
C ARG A 190 15.00 11.78 15.29
N CYS A 191 15.58 12.34 16.35
CA CYS A 191 15.21 13.65 16.88
C CYS A 191 15.86 14.79 16.08
N THR A 192 15.43 16.03 16.31
CA THR A 192 15.94 17.24 15.64
C THR A 192 17.46 17.44 15.79
N HIS A 193 18.06 16.94 16.88
CA HIS A 193 19.51 16.95 17.08
C HIS A 193 20.27 15.93 16.22
N HIS A 194 19.63 14.84 15.81
CA HIS A 194 20.21 13.78 14.97
C HIS A 194 19.54 13.80 13.61
N THR A 195 19.92 14.75 12.75
CA THR A 195 19.25 14.94 11.46
C THR A 195 19.48 13.79 10.48
N THR A 196 18.71 13.75 9.39
CA THR A 196 18.80 12.75 8.32
C THR A 196 20.20 12.64 7.67
N TYR A 197 21.04 13.67 7.78
CA TYR A 197 22.40 13.67 7.24
C TYR A 197 23.47 13.31 8.25
N ASP A 198 23.07 13.11 9.51
CA ASP A 198 23.98 12.68 10.55
C ASP A 198 24.36 11.20 10.34
N ALA A 199 25.66 10.92 10.37
CA ALA A 199 26.20 9.56 10.22
C ALA A 199 26.18 8.77 11.54
N THR A 200 25.60 9.35 12.60
CA THR A 200 25.49 8.72 13.91
C THR A 200 24.80 7.36 13.82
N PRO A 201 25.46 6.27 14.27
CA PRO A 201 24.88 4.93 14.27
C PRO A 201 23.56 4.83 15.04
N ASP A 202 22.75 3.84 14.70
CA ASP A 202 21.57 3.48 15.48
C ASP A 202 21.97 2.65 16.71
N ALA A 203 21.35 2.94 17.86
CA ALA A 203 21.45 2.15 19.08
C ALA A 203 20.54 0.91 19.06
N GLY A 204 19.58 0.84 18.13
CA GLY A 204 18.63 -0.26 17.99
C GLY A 204 17.90 -0.24 16.65
N PRO A 205 17.07 -1.26 16.36
CA PRO A 205 16.25 -1.26 15.15
C PRO A 205 15.19 -0.15 15.19
N ASN A 206 14.70 0.23 14.02
CA ASN A 206 13.53 1.11 13.88
C ASN A 206 12.29 0.40 14.47
N GLU A 207 11.53 1.13 15.26
CA GLU A 207 10.38 0.61 16.01
C GLU A 207 9.04 0.94 15.34
N LEU A 208 9.07 1.67 14.23
CA LEU A 208 7.90 1.92 13.40
C LEU A 208 7.51 0.64 12.66
N VAL A 209 6.28 0.17 12.89
CA VAL A 209 5.74 -1.02 12.23
C VAL A 209 4.80 -0.58 11.11
N ARG A 210 4.86 -1.21 9.93
CA ARG A 210 3.94 -0.86 8.85
C ARG A 210 2.50 -1.22 9.25
N PHE A 211 1.58 -0.26 9.15
CA PHE A 211 0.17 -0.48 9.42
C PHE A 211 -0.45 -1.40 8.35
N HIS A 212 -1.42 -2.20 8.80
CA HIS A 212 -2.15 -3.14 7.96
C HIS A 212 -3.56 -3.31 8.53
N THR A 213 -4.58 -2.98 7.72
CA THR A 213 -5.96 -2.82 8.17
C THR A 213 -6.52 -4.05 8.91
N VAL A 214 -6.15 -5.26 8.47
CA VAL A 214 -6.67 -6.50 9.08
C VAL A 214 -5.94 -6.86 10.36
N CYS A 215 -4.62 -6.61 10.41
CA CYS A 215 -3.79 -7.05 11.53
C CYS A 215 -3.86 -6.09 12.71
N HIS A 216 -4.15 -4.82 12.43
CA HIS A 216 -4.06 -3.72 13.39
C HIS A 216 -5.39 -2.99 13.51
N ALA A 217 -6.50 -3.72 13.30
CA ALA A 217 -7.84 -3.15 13.33
C ALA A 217 -8.19 -2.54 14.69
N ASP A 218 -7.60 -3.05 15.76
CA ASP A 218 -7.69 -2.58 17.13
C ASP A 218 -6.96 -1.25 17.39
N LEU A 219 -5.96 -0.93 16.54
CA LEU A 219 -5.21 0.33 16.63
C LEU A 219 -5.87 1.48 15.84
N ILE A 220 -7.00 1.23 15.20
CA ILE A 220 -7.72 2.25 14.43
C ILE A 220 -8.38 3.25 15.36
N LEU A 221 -7.93 4.50 15.28
CA LEU A 221 -8.46 5.61 16.07
C LEU A 221 -9.70 6.21 15.39
N ALA A 222 -10.89 5.89 15.93
CA ALA A 222 -12.15 6.47 15.44
C ALA A 222 -12.34 7.95 15.81
N HIS A 223 -11.66 8.42 16.86
CA HIS A 223 -11.76 9.78 17.38
C HIS A 223 -10.39 10.44 17.43
N ARG A 224 -10.35 11.76 17.22
CA ARG A 224 -9.12 12.55 17.34
C ARG A 224 -8.59 12.44 18.78
N PRO A 225 -7.31 12.11 18.98
CA PRO A 225 -6.69 12.17 20.30
C PRO A 225 -6.79 13.57 20.91
N THR A 226 -7.12 13.64 22.20
CA THR A 226 -7.24 14.87 22.99
C THR A 226 -5.87 15.35 23.48
N GLY A 227 -5.69 16.65 23.69
CA GLY A 227 -4.42 17.20 24.23
C GLY A 227 -3.47 17.76 23.17
N TYR A 228 -3.89 17.77 21.90
CA TYR A 228 -3.15 18.35 20.77
C TYR A 228 -3.87 19.58 20.20
N ASP A 229 -4.36 20.45 21.09
CA ASP A 229 -5.09 21.67 20.76
C ASP A 229 -4.13 22.78 20.28
N HIS A 230 -3.39 22.49 19.22
CA HIS A 230 -2.76 23.53 18.43
C HIS A 230 -3.72 23.92 17.31
N PRO A 231 -3.75 25.21 16.91
CA PRO A 231 -4.40 25.56 15.67
C PRO A 231 -3.74 24.68 14.61
N ALA A 232 -4.51 23.74 14.06
CA ALA A 232 -4.09 23.08 12.83
C ALA A 232 -3.62 24.21 11.91
N PRO A 233 -2.51 24.05 11.18
CA PRO A 233 -2.28 24.88 10.02
C PRO A 233 -3.63 24.95 9.31
N GLN A 234 -4.21 26.15 9.19
CA GLN A 234 -5.41 26.28 8.36
C GLN A 234 -5.03 25.57 7.08
N PRO A 235 -5.79 24.56 6.62
CA PRO A 235 -5.39 23.76 5.48
C PRO A 235 -4.97 24.77 4.45
N ALA A 236 -3.66 24.83 4.17
CA ALA A 236 -3.15 25.84 3.26
C ALA A 236 -3.99 25.59 2.04
N GLU A 237 -4.85 26.56 1.67
CA GLU A 237 -5.77 26.40 0.55
C GLU A 237 -4.88 25.84 -0.53
N ARG A 238 -5.05 24.55 -0.86
CA ARG A 238 -4.18 23.88 -1.82
C ARG A 238 -4.19 24.86 -2.98
N PRO A 239 -3.06 25.50 -3.36
CA PRO A 239 -3.09 26.49 -4.42
C PRO A 239 -3.74 25.75 -5.57
N GLY A 240 -4.98 26.16 -5.90
CA GLY A 240 -5.91 25.30 -6.59
C GLY A 240 -5.16 24.69 -7.75
N GLY A 241 -4.93 23.37 -7.69
CA GLY A 241 -4.17 22.70 -8.74
C GLY A 241 -4.73 23.17 -10.07
N PRO A 242 -3.89 23.49 -11.07
CA PRO A 242 -4.29 24.25 -12.24
C PRO A 242 -5.64 23.74 -12.74
N ALA A 243 -6.63 24.65 -12.77
CA ALA A 243 -8.02 24.30 -13.03
C ALA A 243 -8.09 23.36 -14.23
N ARG A 244 -8.54 22.13 -13.98
CA ARG A 244 -8.59 21.10 -15.00
C ARG A 244 -9.69 21.48 -15.99
N GLN A 245 -9.32 21.68 -17.25
CA GLN A 245 -10.29 21.92 -18.31
C GLN A 245 -10.82 20.58 -18.82
N GLU A 246 -12.14 20.41 -18.83
CA GLU A 246 -12.81 19.18 -19.26
C GLU A 246 -12.94 19.12 -20.78
N CYS A 247 -12.97 17.90 -21.31
CA CYS A 247 -13.19 17.65 -22.72
C CYS A 247 -14.60 18.11 -23.14
N ALA A 248 -14.69 18.89 -24.21
CA ALA A 248 -15.96 19.44 -24.72
C ALA A 248 -16.92 18.39 -25.34
N THR A 249 -16.66 17.09 -25.18
CA THR A 249 -17.54 16.03 -25.70
C THR A 249 -18.50 15.57 -24.62
N ASP A 250 -19.80 15.66 -24.88
CA ASP A 250 -20.86 15.19 -23.97
C ASP A 250 -20.58 13.77 -23.46
N GLY A 251 -20.57 13.62 -22.13
CA GLY A 251 -20.32 12.35 -21.44
C GLY A 251 -18.85 11.94 -21.31
N CYS A 252 -17.89 12.76 -21.76
CA CYS A 252 -16.46 12.49 -21.59
C CYS A 252 -15.92 13.14 -20.29
N ARG A 253 -15.39 12.33 -19.36
CA ARG A 253 -14.77 12.82 -18.10
C ARG A 253 -13.26 13.05 -18.19
N ASN A 254 -12.68 13.02 -19.39
CA ASN A 254 -11.25 13.32 -19.57
C ASN A 254 -11.04 14.84 -19.49
N GLY A 255 -9.96 15.28 -18.85
CA GLY A 255 -9.60 16.69 -18.75
C GLY A 255 -8.09 16.90 -18.72
N THR A 256 -7.65 18.11 -19.03
CA THR A 256 -6.25 18.54 -19.10
C THR A 256 -5.94 19.63 -18.08
N VAL A 257 -4.69 19.71 -17.66
CA VAL A 257 -4.16 20.77 -16.77
C VAL A 257 -3.42 21.87 -17.54
N ILE A 258 -3.40 21.77 -18.87
CA ILE A 258 -2.82 22.79 -19.75
C ILE A 258 -3.70 24.04 -19.67
N LYS A 259 -3.10 25.17 -19.30
CA LYS A 259 -3.77 26.49 -19.31
C LYS A 259 -4.04 26.90 -20.76
N ASP A 260 -5.16 27.57 -20.98
CA ASP A 260 -5.54 28.17 -22.28
C ASP A 260 -5.84 27.19 -23.42
N VAL A 261 -6.44 26.03 -23.14
CA VAL A 261 -7.03 25.23 -24.23
C VAL A 261 -8.34 25.86 -24.72
N ALA A 262 -8.60 25.70 -26.02
CA ALA A 262 -9.79 26.28 -26.64
C ALA A 262 -11.09 25.73 -26.01
N PRO A 263 -12.21 26.49 -26.02
CA PRO A 263 -13.48 26.04 -25.45
C PRO A 263 -14.03 24.75 -26.06
N ASP A 264 -13.63 24.44 -27.30
CA ASP A 264 -13.98 23.23 -28.03
C ASP A 264 -12.92 22.12 -27.94
N TRP A 265 -11.97 22.25 -27.01
CA TRP A 265 -10.90 21.27 -26.81
C TRP A 265 -11.48 19.88 -26.54
N ARG A 266 -10.97 18.90 -27.29
CA ARG A 266 -11.33 17.49 -27.15
C ARG A 266 -10.10 16.72 -26.70
N CYS A 267 -10.28 15.80 -25.76
CA CYS A 267 -9.23 14.87 -25.41
C CYS A 267 -8.84 13.99 -26.62
N TYR A 268 -7.63 13.44 -26.59
CA TYR A 268 -7.09 12.62 -27.68
C TYR A 268 -8.03 11.46 -28.09
N GLN A 269 -8.77 10.88 -27.13
CA GLN A 269 -9.71 9.80 -27.39
C GLN A 269 -10.93 10.28 -28.20
N CYS A 270 -11.50 11.43 -27.81
CA CYS A 270 -12.64 12.03 -28.50
C CYS A 270 -12.25 12.52 -29.89
N GLU A 271 -11.05 13.09 -30.04
CA GLU A 271 -10.53 13.51 -31.34
C GLU A 271 -10.33 12.30 -32.27
N ALA A 272 -9.72 11.22 -31.78
CA ALA A 272 -9.56 9.98 -32.54
C ALA A 272 -10.91 9.35 -32.92
N ARG A 273 -11.93 9.45 -32.07
CA ARG A 273 -13.30 8.97 -32.38
C ARG A 273 -13.96 9.85 -33.45
N ALA A 274 -13.81 11.17 -33.38
CA ALA A 274 -14.32 12.11 -34.36
C ALA A 274 -13.68 11.89 -35.74
N LYS A 275 -12.35 11.75 -35.81
CA LYS A 275 -11.63 11.43 -37.05
C LYS A 275 -12.11 10.12 -37.67
N ARG A 276 -12.34 9.09 -36.86
CA ARG A 276 -12.91 7.81 -37.34
C ARG A 276 -14.31 7.99 -37.95
N ARG A 277 -15.19 8.78 -37.31
CA ARG A 277 -16.53 9.08 -37.85
C ARG A 277 -16.46 9.85 -39.17
N GLN A 278 -15.64 10.89 -39.25
CA GLN A 278 -15.45 11.67 -40.49
C GLN A 278 -14.92 10.79 -41.64
N ASN A 279 -13.93 9.93 -41.35
CA ASN A 279 -13.39 9.02 -42.36
C ASN A 279 -14.45 8.01 -42.84
N ALA A 280 -15.30 7.51 -41.95
CA ALA A 280 -16.40 6.63 -42.31
C ALA A 280 -17.44 7.37 -43.17
N GLN A 281 -17.80 8.60 -42.82
CA GLN A 281 -18.76 9.41 -43.56
C GLN A 281 -18.24 9.77 -44.96
N ARG A 282 -16.96 10.17 -45.07
CA ARG A 282 -16.31 10.44 -46.36
C ARG A 282 -16.31 9.19 -47.25
N LYS A 283 -15.99 8.02 -46.69
CA LYS A 283 -16.05 6.74 -47.42
C LYS A 283 -17.47 6.45 -47.92
N TRP A 284 -18.48 6.70 -47.10
CA TRP A 284 -19.88 6.49 -47.48
C TRP A 284 -20.32 7.43 -48.62
N GLN A 285 -19.96 8.71 -48.53
CA GLN A 285 -20.22 9.70 -49.60
C GLN A 285 -19.51 9.37 -50.91
N THR A 286 -18.28 8.85 -50.86
CA THR A 286 -17.58 8.39 -52.07
C THR A 286 -18.15 7.08 -52.63
N ALA A 287 -18.77 6.24 -51.80
CA ALA A 287 -19.40 5.00 -52.24
C ALA A 287 -20.79 5.22 -52.82
N HIS A 288 -21.47 6.31 -52.42
CA HIS A 288 -22.81 6.69 -52.87
C HIS A 288 -22.81 8.16 -53.31
N PRO A 289 -22.18 8.50 -54.44
CA PRO A 289 -22.34 9.84 -55.01
C PRO A 289 -23.83 10.06 -55.28
N ALA A 290 -24.35 11.20 -54.85
CA ALA A 290 -25.74 11.56 -55.12
C ALA A 290 -25.96 11.54 -56.64
N GLU A 291 -26.93 10.74 -57.09
CA GLU A 291 -27.45 10.84 -58.45
C GLU A 291 -28.18 12.19 -58.53
N ASP A 292 -27.52 13.18 -59.15
CA ASP A 292 -28.13 14.47 -59.48
C ASP A 292 -29.26 14.25 -60.49
N HIS A 293 -30.46 14.73 -60.13
CA HIS A 293 -31.62 14.88 -61.00
C HIS A 293 -31.51 16.12 -61.90
#